data_AF-X1D0N6-F1
#
_entry.id   AF-X1D0N6-F1
#
_cell.length_a   1.000
_cell.length_b   1.000
_cell.length_c   1.000
_cell.angle_alpha   90.00
_cell.angle_beta   90.00
_cell.angle_gamma   90.00
#
_symmetry.space_group_name_H-M   'P 1'
#
loop_
_entity.id
_entity.type
_entity.pdbx_description
1 polymer ?
#
loop_
_entity_poly.entity_id
_entity_poly.type
_entity_poly.pdbx_seq_one_letter_code
_entity_poly.pdbx_strand_id
1 'polypeptide(L)' 'MSHSRRRNKKLLRAVQIIIKDCLGIEPNDKVVIVTDEYCYTIGYSLWNSVKEITDPVLIEIEAR' A
#
# COMPACT_ATOMS: atom_id res chain seq x y z
N MET A 1 -16.54 12.87 -17.06
CA MET A 1 -16.04 12.54 -15.71
C MET A 1 -16.21 11.05 -15.38
N SER A 2 -15.35 10.14 -15.86
CA SER A 2 -15.52 8.70 -15.56
C SER A 2 -14.24 7.84 -15.52
N HIS A 3 -13.08 8.37 -15.89
CA HIS A 3 -11.85 7.57 -16.01
C HIS A 3 -11.03 7.47 -14.71
N SER A 4 -11.31 8.30 -13.70
CA SER A 4 -10.59 8.30 -12.41
C SER A 4 -11.09 7.22 -11.43
N ARG A 5 -12.43 7.03 -11.30
CA ARG A 5 -13.02 6.06 -10.34
C ARG A 5 -12.70 4.59 -10.63
N ARG A 6 -12.47 4.19 -11.89
CA ARG A 6 -12.14 2.80 -12.27
C ARG A 6 -10.70 2.40 -11.91
N ARG A 7 -9.75 3.34 -12.01
CA ARG A 7 -8.32 3.08 -11.75
C ARG A 7 -8.09 2.70 -10.28
N ASN A 8 -8.81 3.37 -9.38
CA ASN A 8 -8.71 3.17 -7.95
C ASN A 8 -9.14 1.75 -7.51
N LYS A 9 -10.15 1.16 -8.17
CA LYS A 9 -10.61 -0.22 -7.85
C LYS A 9 -9.59 -1.31 -8.19
N LYS A 10 -8.84 -1.15 -9.29
CA LYS A 10 -7.81 -2.14 -9.70
C LYS A 10 -6.62 -2.11 -8.75
N LEU A 11 -6.16 -0.91 -8.40
CA LEU A 11 -5.07 -0.75 -7.44
C LEU A 11 -5.46 -1.29 -6.06
N LEU A 12 -6.65 -0.94 -5.57
CA LEU A 12 -7.14 -1.46 -4.30
C LEU A 12 -7.23 -2.99 -4.28
N ARG A 13 -7.72 -3.61 -5.35
CA ARG A 13 -7.76 -5.07 -5.47
C ARG A 13 -6.35 -5.68 -5.46
N ALA A 14 -5.40 -5.09 -6.17
CA ALA A 14 -4.01 -5.56 -6.18
C ALA A 14 -3.38 -5.46 -4.77
N VAL A 15 -3.60 -4.34 -4.08
CA VAL A 15 -3.17 -4.14 -2.70
C VAL A 15 -3.78 -5.19 -1.75
N GLN A 16 -5.07 -5.49 -1.89
CA GLN A 16 -5.73 -6.51 -1.08
C GLN A 16 -5.14 -7.91 -1.31
N ILE A 17 -4.83 -8.27 -2.55
CA ILE A 17 -4.17 -9.54 -2.89
C ILE A 17 -2.79 -9.59 -2.23
N ILE A 18 -2.00 -8.53 -2.33
CA ILE A 18 -0.66 -8.48 -1.73
C ILE A 18 -0.74 -8.66 -0.21
N ILE A 19 -1.61 -7.91 0.46
CA ILE A 19 -1.71 -7.92 1.93
C ILE A 19 -2.20 -9.26 2.46
N LYS A 20 -3.23 -9.86 1.81
CA LYS A 20 -3.89 -11.06 2.30
C LYS A 20 -3.31 -12.34 1.73
N ASP A 21 -3.20 -12.42 0.42
CA ASP A 21 -2.90 -13.66 -0.29
C ASP A 21 -1.39 -13.88 -0.45
N CYS A 22 -0.59 -12.80 -0.54
CA CYS A 22 0.85 -12.91 -0.69
C CYS A 22 1.61 -12.82 0.63
N LEU A 23 1.28 -11.83 1.48
CA LEU A 23 2.02 -11.56 2.71
C LEU A 23 1.34 -12.12 3.96
N GLY A 24 0.03 -12.35 3.92
CA GLY A 24 -0.71 -12.88 5.07
C GLY A 24 -0.57 -12.02 6.33
N ILE A 25 -0.63 -10.68 6.19
CA ILE A 25 -0.37 -9.77 7.31
C ILE A 25 -1.43 -9.94 8.40
N GLU A 26 -0.97 -10.12 9.63
CA GLU A 26 -1.80 -10.34 10.82
C GLU A 26 -1.73 -9.16 11.81
N PRO A 27 -2.68 -9.06 12.75
CA PRO A 27 -2.58 -8.09 13.84
C PRO A 27 -1.28 -8.25 14.63
N ASN A 28 -0.65 -7.12 14.98
CA ASN A 28 0.65 -7.02 15.66
C ASN A 28 1.89 -7.33 14.81
N ASP A 29 1.75 -7.65 13.51
CA ASP A 29 2.89 -7.70 12.62
C ASP A 29 3.58 -6.34 12.50
N LYS A 30 4.91 -6.35 12.45
CA LYS A 30 5.72 -5.15 12.24
C LYS A 30 6.00 -5.01 10.75
N VAL A 31 5.35 -4.04 10.12
CA VAL A 31 5.42 -3.85 8.66
C VAL A 31 6.11 -2.53 8.34
N VAL A 32 7.09 -2.60 7.43
CA VAL A 32 7.73 -1.42 6.84
C VAL A 32 7.50 -1.44 5.34
N ILE A 33 6.99 -0.34 4.80
CA ILE A 33 6.78 -0.14 3.37
C ILE A 33 7.81 0.89 2.91
N VAL A 34 8.67 0.49 1.99
CA VAL A 34 9.70 1.36 1.41
C VAL A 34 9.28 1.71 -0.01
N THR A 35 9.31 2.99 -0.37
CA THR A 35 8.91 3.50 -1.67
C THR A 35 9.81 4.66 -2.11
N ASP A 36 9.55 5.19 -3.30
CA ASP A 36 10.21 6.36 -3.89
C ASP A 36 9.16 7.31 -4.48
N GLU A 37 9.60 8.47 -4.96
CA GLU A 37 8.70 9.50 -5.53
C GLU A 37 7.83 8.95 -6.68
N TYR A 38 8.37 8.04 -7.51
CA TYR A 38 7.68 7.49 -8.67
C TYR A 38 6.58 6.50 -8.25
N CYS A 39 6.83 5.76 -7.17
CA CYS A 39 5.95 4.71 -6.68
C CYS A 39 5.11 5.14 -5.46
N TYR A 40 5.20 6.39 -5.02
CA TYR A 40 4.55 6.88 -3.81
C TYR A 40 3.07 6.51 -3.72
N THR A 41 2.31 6.66 -4.82
CA THR A 41 0.87 6.31 -4.84
C THR A 41 0.62 4.82 -4.52
N ILE A 42 1.51 3.94 -4.97
CA ILE A 42 1.43 2.50 -4.69
C ILE A 42 1.83 2.23 -3.23
N GLY A 43 2.96 2.79 -2.79
CA GLY A 43 3.43 2.66 -1.40
C GLY A 43 2.41 3.16 -0.39
N TYR A 44 1.86 4.35 -0.62
CA TYR A 44 0.80 4.92 0.20
C TYR A 44 -0.48 4.07 0.18
N SER A 45 -0.86 3.50 -0.96
CA SER A 45 -2.05 2.63 -1.04
C SER A 45 -1.88 1.35 -0.23
N LEU A 46 -0.67 0.75 -0.24
CA LEU A 46 -0.31 -0.38 0.62
C LEU A 46 -0.38 0.04 2.09
N TRP A 47 0.30 1.13 2.47
CA TRP A 47 0.34 1.62 3.85
C TRP A 47 -1.05 1.92 4.38
N ASN A 48 -1.86 2.64 3.61
CA ASN A 48 -3.22 2.99 3.97
C ASN A 48 -4.14 1.77 4.12
N SER A 49 -3.81 0.63 3.51
CA SER A 49 -4.59 -0.60 3.67
C SER A 49 -4.05 -1.47 4.82
N VAL A 50 -2.74 -1.48 5.06
CA VAL A 50 -2.11 -2.21 6.17
C VAL A 50 -2.41 -1.56 7.52
N LYS A 51 -2.55 -0.23 7.60
CA LYS A 51 -2.84 0.49 8.85
C LYS A 51 -4.20 0.13 9.47
N GLU A 52 -5.09 -0.48 8.70
CA GLU A 52 -6.38 -0.98 9.18
C GLU A 52 -6.23 -2.35 9.90
N ILE A 53 -5.04 -2.95 9.88
CA ILE A 53 -4.72 -4.28 10.45
C ILE A 53 -3.67 -4.17 11.57
N THR A 54 -2.61 -3.38 11.35
CA THR A 54 -1.49 -3.19 12.30
C THR A 54 -0.96 -1.75 12.22
N ASP A 55 0.20 -1.45 12.83
CA ASP A 55 0.86 -0.14 12.83
C ASP A 55 2.09 -0.09 11.89
N PRO A 56 1.89 0.12 10.57
CA PRO A 56 2.97 0.11 9.60
C PRO A 56 3.71 1.45 9.50
N VAL A 57 5.00 1.38 9.15
CA VAL A 57 5.82 2.56 8.81
C VAL A 57 5.94 2.69 7.29
N LEU A 58 5.76 3.91 6.75
CA LEU A 58 6.05 4.25 5.37
C LEU A 58 7.37 5.04 5.31
N ILE A 59 8.30 4.59 4.47
CA ILE A 59 9.56 5.25 4.20
C ILE A 59 9.60 5.61 2.72
N GLU A 60 9.75 6.89 2.43
CA GLU A 60 9.97 7.41 1.08
C GLU A 60 11.47 7.72 0.88
N ILE A 61 12.05 7.19 -0.19
CA ILE A 61 13.42 7.46 -0.61
C ILE A 61 13.38 8.59 -1.64
N GLU A 62 14.01 9.71 -1.30
CA GLU A 62 14.20 10.84 -2.21
C GLU A 62 15.61 10.77 -2.85
N ALA A 63 15.67 11.01 -4.17
CA ALA A 63 16.95 11.22 -4.83
C ALA A 63 17.53 12.59 -4.43
N ARG A 64 18.83 12.61 -4.10
CA ARG A 64 19.55 13.85 -3.74
C ARG A 64 20.05 14.59 -4.97
#